data_AF-A0A925SB52-F1
#
_entry.id   AF-A0A925SB52-F1
#
_cell.length_a   1.000
_cell.length_b   1.000
_cell.length_c   1.000
_cell.angle_alpha   90.00
_cell.angle_beta   90.00
_cell.angle_gamma   90.00
#
_symmetry.space_group_name_H-M   'P 1'
#
loop_
_entity.id
_entity.type
_entity.pdbx_description
1 polymer ?
#
loop_
_entity_poly.entity_id
_entity_poly.type
_entity_poly.pdbx_seq_one_letter_code
_entity_poly.pdbx_strand_id
1 'polypeptide(L)'
;MFELPEMFSRLAAALGLGLLVGLQRQRTDARLAGFRTFPLVTLLGALCGLLAQHFGGWIVAVALAGLALVILGGNLVLLQAKEERPGVTTEVAMLVMFAVGAYVMVGSAAIAT
;
A
#
# COMPACT_ATOMS: atom_id res chain seq x y z
N MET A 1 -5.11 24.88 -7.63
CA MET A 1 -3.80 25.01 -6.96
C MET A 1 -3.95 24.25 -5.64
N PHE A 2 -3.43 23.03 -5.54
CA PHE A 2 -3.56 22.22 -4.32
C PHE A 2 -2.91 22.98 -3.16
N GLU A 3 -3.62 23.17 -2.06
CA GLU A 3 -2.99 23.69 -0.85
C GLU A 3 -2.04 22.61 -0.31
N LEU A 4 -0.73 22.88 -0.28
CA LEU A 4 0.28 22.00 0.31
C LEU A 4 -0.15 21.34 1.64
N PRO A 5 -0.81 22.03 2.60
CA PRO A 5 -1.29 21.38 3.82
C PRO A 5 -2.21 20.18 3.59
N GLU A 6 -3.07 20.21 2.58
CA GLU A 6 -4.01 19.12 2.31
C GLU A 6 -3.30 17.87 1.75
N MET A 7 -2.28 18.08 0.90
CA MET A 7 -1.48 16.99 0.35
C MET A 7 -0.63 16.32 1.43
N PHE A 8 0.00 17.09 2.31
CA PHE A 8 0.73 16.55 3.47
C PHE A 8 -0.20 15.79 4.42
N SER A 9 -1.41 16.27 4.67
CA SER A 9 -2.39 15.60 5.52
C SER A 9 -2.82 14.25 4.96
N ARG A 10 -3.06 14.15 3.65
CA ARG A 10 -3.40 12.89 2.98
C ARG A 10 -2.23 11.90 2.98
N LEU A 11 -1.00 12.37 2.76
CA LEU A 11 0.20 11.52 2.87
C LEU A 11 0.38 11.01 4.31
N ALA A 12 0.20 11.88 5.31
CA ALA A 12 0.27 11.52 6.72
C ALA A 12 -0.82 10.52 7.10
N ALA A 13 -2.05 10.67 6.59
CA ALA A 13 -3.14 9.73 6.79
C ALA A 13 -2.83 8.36 6.16
N ALA A 14 -2.36 8.33 4.91
CA ALA A 14 -1.98 7.09 4.24
C ALA A 14 -0.84 6.38 5.00
N LEU A 15 0.18 7.12 5.41
CA LEU A 15 1.31 6.58 6.16
C LEU A 15 0.86 6.12 7.56
N GLY A 16 -0.01 6.88 8.23
CA GLY A 16 -0.58 6.53 9.54
C GLY A 16 -1.42 5.25 9.49
N LEU A 17 -2.30 5.11 8.50
CA LEU A 17 -3.08 3.88 8.29
C LEU A 17 -2.17 2.68 8.01
N GLY A 18 -1.16 2.87 7.16
CA GLY A 18 -0.12 1.88 6.89
C GLY A 18 0.64 1.43 8.14
N LEU A 19 1.01 2.39 8.98
CA LEU A 19 1.76 2.15 10.22
C LEU A 19 0.91 1.47 11.29
N LEU A 20 -0.35 1.86 11.45
CA LEU A 20 -1.28 1.23 12.39
C LEU A 20 -1.51 -0.26 12.04
N VAL A 21 -1.80 -0.55 10.77
CA VAL A 21 -1.99 -1.94 10.30
C VAL A 21 -0.69 -2.74 10.43
N GLY A 22 0.44 -2.11 10.09
CA GLY A 22 1.76 -2.71 10.25
C GLY A 22 2.09 -3.08 11.70
N LEU A 23 1.77 -2.19 12.64
CA LEU A 23 2.00 -2.39 14.07
C LEU A 23 1.06 -3.47 14.65
N GLN A 24 -0.20 -3.49 14.22
CA GLN A 24 -1.16 -4.53 14.61
C GLN A 24 -0.71 -5.91 14.14
N ARG A 25 -0.27 -6.04 12.87
CA ARG A 25 0.25 -7.30 12.35
C ARG A 25 1.51 -7.76 13.07
N GLN A 26 2.44 -6.87 13.37
CA GLN A 26 3.65 -7.25 14.10
C GLN A 26 3.34 -7.77 15.51
N ARG A 27 2.31 -7.22 16.17
CA ARG A 27 1.87 -7.71 17.49
C ARG A 27 1.18 -9.06 17.42
N THR A 28 0.37 -9.29 16.40
CA THR A 28 -0.34 -10.58 16.22
C THR A 28 0.61 -11.67 15.70
N ASP A 29 1.62 -11.30 14.90
CA ASP A 29 2.56 -12.23 14.32
C ASP A 29 3.88 -11.52 13.96
N ALA A 30 4.89 -11.69 14.83
CA ALA A 30 6.19 -11.03 14.70
C ALA A 30 6.99 -11.45 13.47
N ARG A 31 6.59 -12.53 12.77
CA ARG A 31 7.23 -12.99 11.53
C ARG A 31 6.78 -12.20 10.30
N LEU A 32 5.62 -11.55 10.37
CA LEU A 32 5.12 -10.73 9.29
C LEU A 32 5.86 -9.38 9.32
N ALA A 33 6.35 -8.93 8.16
CA ALA A 33 7.16 -7.70 7.96
C ALA A 33 6.42 -6.36 8.25
N GLY A 34 5.39 -6.43 9.11
CA GLY A 34 4.37 -5.46 9.50
C GLY A 34 4.81 -4.01 9.48
N PHE A 35 5.83 -3.67 10.27
CA PHE A 35 6.20 -2.28 10.51
C PHE A 35 6.87 -1.59 9.31
N ARG A 36 7.51 -2.32 8.40
CA ARG A 36 8.24 -1.72 7.27
C ARG A 36 7.52 -1.87 5.94
N THR A 37 6.93 -3.03 5.66
CA THR A 37 6.34 -3.28 4.34
C THR A 37 4.97 -2.65 4.18
N PHE A 38 4.07 -2.79 5.15
CA PHE A 38 2.70 -2.26 5.03
C PHE A 38 2.65 -0.73 4.89
N PRO A 39 3.43 0.07 5.64
CA PRO A 39 3.48 1.52 5.43
C PRO A 39 4.03 1.89 4.05
N LEU A 40 5.09 1.22 3.60
CA LEU A 40 5.69 1.48 2.29
C LEU A 40 4.73 1.13 1.15
N VAL A 41 3.99 0.03 1.26
CA VAL A 41 2.98 -0.38 0.27
C VAL A 41 1.82 0.62 0.24
N THR A 42 1.38 1.10 1.40
CA THR A 42 0.33 2.13 1.49
C THR A 42 0.80 3.46 0.92
N LEU A 43 2.03 3.85 1.20
CA LEU A 43 2.65 5.06 0.65
C LEU A 43 2.81 4.97 -0.87
N LEU A 44 3.23 3.81 -1.38
CA LEU A 44 3.33 3.54 -2.81
C LEU A 44 1.97 3.73 -3.50
N GLY A 45 0.90 3.18 -2.92
CA GLY A 45 -0.47 3.40 -3.38
C GLY A 45 -0.83 4.88 -3.45
N ALA A 46 -0.55 5.64 -2.38
CA ALA A 46 -0.82 7.07 -2.32
C ALA A 46 -0.05 7.86 -3.40
N LEU A 47 1.24 7.53 -3.61
CA LEU A 47 2.04 8.14 -4.67
C LEU A 47 1.49 7.82 -6.06
N CYS A 48 1.05 6.58 -6.30
CA CYS A 48 0.41 6.21 -7.56
C CYS A 48 -0.92 6.94 -7.77
N GLY A 49 -1.71 7.13 -6.71
CA GLY A 49 -2.93 7.94 -6.75
C GLY A 49 -2.67 9.40 -7.12
N LEU A 50 -1.59 9.99 -6.58
CA LEU A 50 -1.16 11.34 -6.93
C LEU A 50 -0.71 11.43 -8.39
N LEU A 51 0.11 10.49 -8.86
CA LEU A 51 0.54 10.43 -10.27
C LEU A 51 -0.65 10.23 -11.22
N ALA A 52 -1.64 9.44 -10.82
CA ALA A 52 -2.81 9.18 -11.65
C ALA A 52 -3.67 10.41 -11.91
N GLN A 53 -3.62 11.43 -11.03
CA GLN A 53 -4.29 12.70 -11.29
C GLN A 53 -3.64 13.50 -12.43
N HIS A 54 -2.33 13.35 -12.62
CA HIS A 54 -1.58 14.06 -13.66
C HIS A 54 -1.45 13.28 -14.96
N PHE A 55 -1.31 11.95 -14.88
CA PHE A 55 -0.99 11.10 -16.02
C PHE A 55 -2.12 10.12 -16.39
N GLY A 56 -3.17 10.01 -15.57
CA GLY A 56 -4.34 9.16 -15.78
C GLY A 56 -4.38 7.90 -14.90
N GLY A 57 -5.60 7.37 -14.70
CA GLY A 57 -5.88 6.25 -13.79
C GLY A 57 -5.21 4.91 -14.13
N TRP A 58 -4.69 4.75 -15.36
CA TRP A 58 -4.00 3.53 -15.80
C TRP A 58 -2.71 3.26 -15.00
N ILE A 59 -2.07 4.29 -14.44
CA ILE A 59 -0.88 4.13 -13.59
C ILE A 59 -1.17 3.34 -12.33
N VAL A 60 -2.35 3.49 -11.74
CA VAL A 60 -2.75 2.73 -10.54
C VAL A 60 -2.87 1.24 -10.90
N ALA A 61 -3.46 0.92 -12.06
CA ALA A 61 -3.59 -0.47 -12.51
C ALA A 61 -2.23 -1.11 -12.82
N VAL A 62 -1.33 -0.37 -13.49
CA VAL A 62 0.03 -0.85 -13.79
C VAL A 62 0.83 -1.04 -12.51
N ALA A 63 0.76 -0.10 -11.56
CA ALA A 63 1.45 -0.20 -10.28
C ALA A 63 0.90 -1.34 -9.41
N LEU A 64 -0.42 -1.57 -9.42
CA LEU A 64 -1.03 -2.71 -8.74
C LEU A 64 -0.55 -4.04 -9.33
N ALA A 65 -0.49 -4.15 -10.66
CA ALA A 65 0.04 -5.33 -11.34
C ALA A 65 1.53 -5.55 -11.03
N GLY A 66 2.32 -4.47 -11.02
CA GLY A 66 3.73 -4.51 -10.62
C GLY A 66 3.92 -4.98 -9.18
N LEU A 67 3.11 -4.48 -8.24
CA LEU A 67 3.13 -4.92 -6.85
C LEU A 67 2.79 -6.41 -6.72
N ALA A 68 1.76 -6.88 -7.43
CA ALA A 68 1.40 -8.30 -7.44
C ALA A 68 2.55 -9.17 -7.98
N LEU A 69 3.24 -8.72 -9.04
CA LEU A 69 4.43 -9.39 -9.59
C LEU A 69 5.59 -9.44 -8.60
N VAL A 70 5.85 -8.36 -7.86
CA VAL A 70 6.89 -8.34 -6.82
C VAL A 70 6.55 -9.31 -5.69
N ILE A 71 5.28 -9.36 -5.26
CA ILE A 71 4.82 -10.31 -4.24
C ILE A 71 5.02 -11.75 -4.73
N LEU A 72 4.59 -12.06 -5.96
CA LEU A 72 4.77 -13.36 -6.59
C LEU A 72 6.25 -13.74 -6.70
N GLY A 73 7.11 -12.82 -7.16
CA GLY A 73 8.55 -13.04 -7.28
C GLY A 73 9.22 -13.28 -5.92
N GLY A 74 8.86 -12.50 -4.90
CA GLY A 74 9.32 -12.73 -3.53
C GLY A 74 8.89 -14.11 -3.02
N ASN A 75 7.62 -14.47 -3.22
CA ASN A 75 7.10 -15.79 -2.84
C ASN A 75 7.91 -16.90 -3.53
N LEU A 76 8.13 -16.83 -4.85
CA LEU A 76 8.95 -17.77 -5.63
C LEU A 76 10.37 -17.93 -5.08
N VAL A 77 11.00 -16.86 -4.60
CA VAL A 77 12.33 -16.92 -3.97
C VAL A 77 12.26 -17.64 -2.63
N LEU A 78 11.25 -17.35 -1.79
CA LEU A 78 11.02 -18.07 -0.53
C LEU A 78 10.70 -19.56 -0.77
N LEU A 79 10.00 -19.89 -1.86
CA LEU A 79 9.77 -21.29 -2.29
C LEU A 79 11.09 -22.02 -2.47
N GLN A 80 12.02 -21.39 -3.19
CA GLN A 80 13.32 -21.97 -3.51
C GLN A 80 14.21 -22.06 -2.26
N ALA A 81 14.10 -21.09 -1.35
CA ALA A 81 14.82 -21.08 -0.09
C ALA A 81 14.28 -22.07 0.97
N LYS A 82 13.14 -22.74 0.71
CA LYS A 82 12.40 -23.57 1.69
C LYS A 82 12.08 -22.84 3.00
N GLU A 83 12.00 -21.51 2.96
CA GLU A 83 11.61 -20.72 4.12
C GLU A 83 10.08 -20.71 4.29
N GLU A 84 9.62 -20.44 5.50
CA GLU A 84 8.19 -20.28 5.79
C GLU A 84 7.63 -19.10 5.00
N ARG A 85 6.58 -19.35 4.21
CA ARG A 85 5.97 -18.34 3.35
C ARG A 85 5.02 -17.46 4.16
N PRO A 86 4.95 -16.15 3.88
CA PRO A 86 3.81 -15.35 4.28
C PRO A 86 2.51 -16.00 3.78
N GLY A 87 1.51 -16.13 4.66
CA GLY A 87 0.22 -16.69 4.25
C GLY A 87 -0.47 -15.83 3.18
N VAL A 88 -1.38 -16.43 2.40
CA VAL A 88 -2.17 -15.75 1.35
C VAL A 88 -2.88 -14.49 1.85
N THR A 89 -3.30 -14.47 3.12
CA THR A 89 -3.89 -13.30 3.80
C THR A 89 -2.94 -12.11 3.92
N THR A 90 -1.62 -12.35 3.92
CA THR A 90 -0.56 -11.33 3.89
C THR A 90 -0.49 -10.63 2.56
N GLU A 91 -0.49 -11.43 1.49
CA GLU A 91 -0.43 -10.93 0.12
C GLU A 91 -1.66 -10.11 -0.20
N VAL A 92 -2.85 -10.62 0.14
CA VAL A 92 -4.12 -9.89 -0.01
C VAL A 92 -4.12 -8.59 0.79
N ALA A 93 -3.64 -8.61 2.05
CA ALA A 93 -3.57 -7.40 2.85
C ALA A 93 -2.64 -6.33 2.23
N MET A 94 -1.51 -6.73 1.62
CA MET A 94 -0.64 -5.78 0.93
C MET A 94 -1.35 -5.13 -0.27
N LEU A 95 -2.09 -5.91 -1.07
CA LEU A 95 -2.88 -5.37 -2.18
C LEU A 95 -3.96 -4.40 -1.69
N VAL A 96 -4.65 -4.74 -0.60
CA VAL A 96 -5.65 -3.86 0.02
C VAL A 96 -5.02 -2.57 0.52
N MET A 97 -3.86 -2.64 1.18
CA MET A 97 -3.18 -1.44 1.68
C MET A 97 -2.68 -0.52 0.55
N PHE A 98 -2.24 -1.08 -0.57
CA PHE A 98 -1.95 -0.29 -1.76
C PHE A 98 -3.21 0.43 -2.27
N ALA A 99 -4.33 -0.29 -2.38
CA ALA A 99 -5.60 0.29 -2.82
C ALA A 99 -6.09 1.40 -1.88
N VAL A 100 -5.97 1.19 -0.56
CA VAL A 100 -6.29 2.20 0.46
C VAL A 100 -5.42 3.45 0.27
N GLY A 101 -4.11 3.27 0.08
CA GLY A 101 -3.21 4.39 -0.19
C GLY A 101 -3.61 5.20 -1.43
N ALA A 102 -3.87 4.50 -2.54
CA ALA A 102 -4.32 5.13 -3.78
C ALA A 102 -5.65 5.86 -3.60
N TYR A 103 -6.57 5.26 -2.86
CA TYR A 103 -7.88 5.84 -2.55
C TYR A 103 -7.77 7.08 -1.65
N VAL A 104 -6.86 7.12 -0.67
CA VAL A 104 -6.67 8.32 0.18
C VAL A 104 -6.23 9.54 -0.65
N MET A 105 -5.51 9.32 -1.76
CA MET A 105 -5.09 10.39 -2.66
C MET A 105 -6.10 10.74 -3.75
N VAL A 106 -6.70 9.76 -4.40
CA VAL A 106 -7.71 9.97 -5.45
C VAL A 106 -9.05 10.39 -4.86
N GLY A 107 -9.39 9.85 -3.70
CA GLY A 107 -10.57 10.20 -2.91
C GLY A 107 -10.43 11.58 -2.28
N SER A 108 -10.59 12.63 -3.08
CA SER A 108 -11.00 13.94 -2.58
C SER A 108 -12.45 13.86 -2.13
N ALA A 109 -12.74 14.21 -0.87
CA ALA A 109 -13.92 14.97 -0.41
C ALA A 109 -15.32 14.72 -1.04
N ALA A 110 -15.54 13.66 -1.81
CA ALA A 110 -16.75 13.36 -2.55
C ALA A 110 -17.80 12.64 -1.69
N ILE A 111 -17.40 12.24 -0.48
CA ILE A 111 -18.29 11.86 0.62
C ILE A 111 -18.66 13.06 1.50
N ALA A 112 -18.18 14.27 1.18
CA ALA A 112 -18.48 15.52 1.89
C ALA A 112 -19.11 16.58 0.96
N THR A 113 -19.92 16.16 -0.01
CA THR A 113 -20.82 17.04 -0.77
C THR A 113 -22.20 16.40 -0.77
#